data_AF-A0AA35QW64-F1
#
_entry.id   AF-A0AA35QW64-F1
#
_cell.length_a   1.000
_cell.length_b   1.000
_cell.length_c   1.000
_cell.angle_alpha   90.00
_cell.angle_beta   90.00
_cell.angle_gamma   90.00
#
_symmetry.space_group_name_H-M   'P 1'
#
loop_
_entity.id
_entity.type
_entity.pdbx_description
1 polymer ?
#
loop_
_entity_poly.entity_id
_entity_poly.type
_entity_poly.pdbx_seq_one_letter_code
_entity_poly.pdbx_strand_id
1 'polypeptide(L)'
;MVVVLMVAEKPSLARSLAEILSKKQCRRRKSDCSACDVYEFEGIFPPGGGGVRVTFKMTSVCGHVMSLDFQPQYNKWEQIDPVDLFDAETMKKESMPNLRIPHFLRNEGKGVDYLVLWLDCDKEGENICFEA
;
A
#
# COMPACT_ATOMS: atom_id res chain seq x y z
N MET A 1 6.24 -21.27 8.39
CA MET A 1 7.35 -20.33 8.18
C MET A 1 6.76 -18.95 8.25
N VAL A 2 7.31 -18.06 9.08
CA VAL A 2 6.73 -16.74 9.33
C VAL A 2 6.89 -15.85 8.10
N VAL A 3 5.84 -15.14 7.70
CA VAL A 3 5.83 -14.24 6.54
C VAL A 3 5.60 -12.82 7.00
N VAL A 4 6.46 -11.90 6.53
CA VAL A 4 6.37 -10.48 6.82
C VAL A 4 6.08 -9.72 5.53
N LEU A 5 4.91 -9.07 5.45
CA LEU A 5 4.57 -8.18 4.35
C LEU A 5 5.12 -6.79 4.65
N MET A 6 5.81 -6.22 3.66
CA MET A 6 6.36 -4.89 3.72
C MET A 6 5.75 -4.06 2.60
N VAL A 7 5.19 -2.90 2.92
CA VAL A 7 4.48 -2.05 1.95
C VAL A 7 5.12 -0.68 1.90
N ALA A 8 5.68 -0.32 0.74
CA ALA A 8 6.21 1.01 0.47
C ALA A 8 5.21 1.90 -0.28
N GLU A 9 5.47 3.20 -0.33
CA GLU A 9 4.55 4.15 -0.99
C GLU A 9 4.55 4.06 -2.52
N LYS A 10 5.71 3.75 -3.13
CA LYS A 10 5.91 3.79 -4.58
C LYS A 10 6.61 2.52 -5.10
N PRO A 11 6.33 2.05 -6.34
CA PRO A 11 6.96 0.85 -6.89
C PRO A 11 8.49 0.92 -6.99
N SER A 12 9.03 2.11 -7.27
CA SER A 12 10.48 2.35 -7.30
C SER A 12 11.10 2.18 -5.91
N LEU A 13 10.44 2.68 -4.86
CA LEU A 13 10.91 2.57 -3.47
C LEU A 13 10.91 1.11 -3.01
N ALA A 14 9.84 0.36 -3.26
CA ALA A 14 9.79 -1.08 -2.92
C ALA A 14 10.93 -1.86 -3.56
N ARG A 15 11.25 -1.58 -4.83
CA ARG A 15 12.39 -2.22 -5.52
C ARG A 15 13.71 -1.90 -4.81
N SER A 16 13.99 -0.61 -4.60
CA SER A 16 15.26 -0.18 -4.00
C SER A 16 15.42 -0.72 -2.57
N LEU A 17 14.36 -0.69 -1.75
CA LEU A 17 14.37 -1.24 -0.40
C LEU A 17 14.60 -2.76 -0.42
N ALA A 18 13.89 -3.50 -1.28
CA ALA A 18 14.09 -4.94 -1.41
C ALA A 18 15.52 -5.30 -1.84
N GLU A 19 16.10 -4.57 -2.80
CA GLU A 19 17.48 -4.78 -3.25
C GLU A 19 18.50 -4.51 -2.13
N ILE A 20 18.31 -3.44 -1.34
CA ILE A 20 19.21 -3.10 -0.23
C ILE A 20 19.10 -4.16 0.88
N LEU A 21 17.88 -4.46 1.34
CA LEU A 21 17.65 -5.37 2.46
C LEU A 21 18.04 -6.82 2.14
N SER A 22 17.83 -7.25 0.89
CA SER A 22 18.21 -8.59 0.42
C SER A 22 19.66 -8.71 -0.03
N LYS A 23 20.46 -7.62 -0.01
CA LYS A 23 21.80 -7.58 -0.61
C LYS A 23 21.79 -8.04 -2.09
N LYS A 24 20.78 -7.59 -2.84
CA LYS A 24 20.51 -7.91 -4.25
C LYS A 24 20.15 -9.38 -4.53
N GLN A 25 19.74 -10.13 -3.51
CA GLN A 25 19.30 -11.53 -3.64
C GLN A 25 17.77 -11.70 -3.70
N CYS A 26 17.00 -10.62 -3.75
CA CYS A 26 15.55 -10.71 -3.85
C CYS A 26 15.07 -11.32 -5.17
N ARG A 27 14.03 -12.14 -5.08
CA ARG A 27 13.31 -12.67 -6.24
C ARG A 27 12.12 -11.79 -6.55
N ARG A 28 12.04 -11.29 -7.79
CA ARG A 28 10.88 -10.56 -8.28
C ARG A 28 9.78 -11.52 -8.76
N ARG A 29 8.55 -11.29 -8.31
CA ARG A 29 7.31 -11.90 -8.79
C ARG A 29 6.38 -10.80 -9.31
N LYS A 30 5.89 -10.95 -10.54
CA LYS A 30 4.84 -10.08 -11.07
C LYS A 30 3.53 -10.32 -10.32
N SER A 31 2.83 -9.26 -10.00
CA SER A 31 1.50 -9.34 -9.39
C SER A 31 0.37 -9.13 -10.42
N ASP A 32 -0.87 -9.28 -9.96
CA ASP A 32 -2.06 -8.96 -10.73
C ASP A 32 -2.28 -7.44 -10.89
N CYS A 33 -1.58 -6.63 -10.08
CA CYS A 33 -1.54 -5.18 -10.27
C CYS A 33 -0.45 -4.84 -11.29
N SER A 34 -0.82 -4.19 -12.39
CA SER A 34 0.11 -3.86 -13.47
C SER A 34 1.23 -2.90 -13.07
N ALA A 35 1.04 -2.13 -12.00
CA ALA A 35 1.99 -1.14 -11.51
C ALA A 35 2.90 -1.64 -10.37
N CYS A 36 2.47 -2.67 -9.62
CA CYS A 36 3.17 -3.14 -8.42
C CYS A 36 3.74 -4.54 -8.64
N ASP A 37 5.03 -4.71 -8.36
CA ASP A 37 5.68 -6.03 -8.28
C ASP A 37 5.78 -6.46 -6.80
N VAL A 38 6.00 -7.76 -6.58
CA VAL A 38 6.32 -8.33 -5.26
C VAL A 38 7.76 -8.82 -5.28
N TYR A 39 8.54 -8.45 -4.27
CA TYR A 39 9.93 -8.83 -4.10
C TYR A 39 10.06 -9.71 -2.86
N GLU A 40 10.46 -10.96 -3.06
CA GLU A 40 10.52 -11.97 -2.00
C GLU A 40 11.97 -12.30 -1.65
N PHE A 41 12.28 -12.34 -0.35
CA PHE A 41 13.61 -12.71 0.14
C PHE A 41 13.55 -13.25 1.57
N GLU A 42 14.56 -13.99 1.99
CA GLU A 42 14.67 -14.48 3.36
C GLU A 42 15.47 -13.51 4.24
N GLY A 43 15.14 -13.47 5.52
CA GLY A 43 15.92 -12.74 6.51
C GLY A 43 15.53 -13.09 7.94
N ILE A 44 15.93 -12.25 8.88
CA ILE A 44 15.67 -12.43 10.32
C ILE A 44 14.74 -11.32 10.80
N PHE A 45 13.68 -11.68 11.53
CA PHE A 45 12.73 -10.73 12.12
C PHE A 45 12.23 -11.20 13.50
N PRO A 46 12.08 -10.30 14.50
CA PRO A 46 12.50 -8.89 14.49
C PRO A 46 14.04 -8.74 14.52
N PRO A 47 14.58 -7.59 14.06
CA PRO A 47 15.99 -7.28 14.19
C PRO A 47 16.37 -6.99 15.66
N GLY A 48 17.65 -7.15 16.02
CA GLY A 48 18.16 -6.78 17.35
C GLY A 48 18.33 -7.91 18.38
N GLY A 49 18.09 -9.16 17.99
CA GLY A 49 18.30 -10.36 18.82
C GLY A 49 17.00 -11.11 19.11
N GLY A 50 17.03 -12.44 19.07
CA GLY A 50 15.83 -13.28 19.25
C GLY A 50 14.93 -13.41 18.01
N GLY A 51 15.32 -12.84 16.88
CA GLY A 51 14.58 -12.96 15.63
C GLY A 51 14.61 -14.38 15.05
N VAL A 52 13.52 -14.75 14.38
CA VAL A 52 13.40 -16.01 13.66
C VAL A 52 13.64 -15.80 12.17
N ARG A 53 13.96 -16.87 11.44
CA ARG A 53 13.99 -16.82 9.98
C ARG A 53 12.58 -16.59 9.44
N VAL A 54 12.43 -15.59 8.59
CA VAL A 54 11.16 -15.21 7.97
C VAL A 54 11.33 -15.07 6.46
N THR A 55 10.22 -15.19 5.75
CA THR A 55 10.10 -14.76 4.36
C THR A 55 9.56 -13.35 4.33
N PHE A 56 10.35 -12.42 3.84
CA PHE A 56 9.91 -11.06 3.54
C PHE A 56 9.24 -11.01 2.17
N LYS A 57 8.09 -10.34 2.11
CA LYS A 57 7.41 -9.95 0.88
C LYS A 57 7.36 -8.43 0.83
N MET A 58 8.20 -7.80 0.03
CA MET A 58 8.17 -6.35 -0.18
C MET A 58 7.30 -6.03 -1.40
N THR A 59 6.36 -5.11 -1.25
CA THR A 59 5.58 -4.54 -2.35
C THR A 59 5.30 -3.07 -2.09
N SER A 60 4.47 -2.43 -2.91
CA SER A 60 4.11 -1.04 -2.76
C SER A 60 2.65 -0.77 -3.10
N VAL A 61 2.20 0.40 -2.68
CA VAL A 61 1.09 1.12 -3.30
C VAL A 61 1.63 1.98 -4.45
N CYS A 62 0.81 2.90 -4.98
CA CYS A 62 1.18 3.85 -6.02
C CYS A 62 0.79 5.26 -5.57
N GLY A 63 1.26 5.70 -4.40
CA GLY A 63 0.72 6.85 -3.68
C GLY A 63 -0.59 6.51 -2.97
N HIS A 64 -1.49 7.50 -2.85
CA HIS A 64 -2.79 7.33 -2.18
C HIS A 64 -3.59 6.14 -2.72
N VAL A 65 -4.03 5.27 -1.81
CA VAL A 65 -4.90 4.13 -2.15
C VAL A 65 -6.33 4.61 -2.33
N MET A 66 -6.74 5.55 -1.47
CA MET A 66 -8.08 6.12 -1.47
C MET A 66 -8.04 7.63 -1.73
N SER A 67 -9.07 8.12 -2.42
CA SER A 67 -9.38 9.54 -2.59
C SER A 67 -10.68 9.87 -1.86
N LEU A 68 -10.81 11.12 -1.45
CA LEU A 68 -12.02 11.62 -0.80
C LEU A 68 -12.85 12.39 -1.84
N ASP A 69 -14.14 12.05 -1.92
CA ASP A 69 -15.06 12.63 -2.91
C ASP A 69 -16.44 12.79 -2.28
N PHE A 70 -17.30 13.62 -2.87
CA PHE A 70 -18.69 13.71 -2.44
C PHE A 70 -19.52 12.53 -2.95
N GLN A 71 -20.71 12.36 -2.36
CA GLN A 71 -21.69 11.43 -2.89
C GLN A 71 -22.07 11.81 -4.33
N PRO A 72 -22.39 10.84 -5.21
CA PRO A 72 -22.65 11.10 -6.63
C PRO A 72 -23.72 12.17 -6.92
N GLN A 73 -24.68 12.39 -6.00
CA GLN A 73 -25.67 13.46 -6.15
C GLN A 73 -25.05 14.88 -6.18
N TYR A 74 -23.91 15.09 -5.54
CA TYR A 74 -23.22 16.39 -5.46
C TYR A 74 -22.23 16.62 -6.62
N ASN A 75 -21.99 15.62 -7.48
CA ASN A 75 -21.01 15.75 -8.56
C ASN A 75 -21.55 16.54 -9.77
N LYS A 76 -22.83 16.93 -9.76
CA LYS A 76 -23.46 17.74 -10.80
C LYS A 76 -23.44 19.22 -10.41
N TRP A 77 -22.37 19.89 -10.79
CA TRP A 77 -22.12 21.31 -10.49
C TRP A 77 -23.28 22.25 -10.87
N GLU A 78 -24.02 21.95 -11.92
CA GLU A 78 -25.17 22.76 -12.38
C GLU A 78 -26.44 22.58 -11.54
N GLN A 79 -26.47 21.58 -10.66
CA GLN A 79 -27.68 21.13 -9.93
C GLN A 79 -27.55 21.28 -8.41
N ILE A 80 -26.46 21.87 -7.92
CA ILE A 80 -26.23 22.07 -6.49
C ILE A 80 -25.90 23.53 -6.18
N ASP A 81 -26.30 23.99 -5.00
CA ASP A 81 -25.75 25.21 -4.42
C ASP A 81 -24.38 24.86 -3.80
N PRO A 82 -23.28 25.55 -4.16
CA PRO A 82 -21.98 25.32 -3.53
C PRO A 82 -21.99 25.44 -2.00
N VAL A 83 -22.94 26.16 -1.41
CA VAL A 83 -23.08 26.25 0.06
C VAL A 83 -23.45 24.89 0.67
N ASP A 84 -24.21 24.05 -0.03
CA ASP A 84 -24.61 22.72 0.47
C ASP A 84 -23.39 21.79 0.65
N LEU A 85 -22.26 22.07 -0.02
CA LEU A 85 -21.04 21.27 0.09
C LEU A 85 -20.35 21.37 1.46
N PHE A 86 -20.65 22.41 2.26
CA PHE A 86 -20.11 22.54 3.61
C PHE A 86 -20.71 21.50 4.57
N ASP A 87 -21.94 21.07 4.33
CA ASP A 87 -22.67 20.07 5.13
C ASP A 87 -22.76 18.70 4.44
N ALA A 88 -22.33 18.60 3.19
CA ALA A 88 -22.43 17.37 2.39
C ALA A 88 -21.52 16.26 2.94
N GLU A 89 -22.07 15.05 2.99
CA GLU A 89 -21.31 13.86 3.40
C GLU A 89 -20.29 13.45 2.34
N THR A 90 -19.06 13.18 2.78
CA THR A 90 -17.96 12.72 1.94
C THR A 90 -17.79 11.21 2.01
N MET A 91 -17.31 10.60 0.94
CA MET A 91 -17.01 9.17 0.86
C MET A 91 -15.59 8.93 0.34
N LYS A 92 -14.95 7.85 0.81
CA LYS A 92 -13.68 7.38 0.24
C LYS A 92 -13.94 6.52 -0.99
N LYS A 93 -13.21 6.76 -2.08
CA LYS A 93 -13.21 5.97 -3.33
C LYS A 93 -11.78 5.53 -3.64
N GLU A 94 -11.60 4.48 -4.44
CA GLU A 94 -10.25 4.10 -4.89
C GLU A 94 -9.66 5.22 -5.76
N SER A 95 -8.45 5.66 -5.45
CA SER A 95 -7.77 6.71 -6.24
C SER A 95 -7.50 6.27 -7.67
N MET A 96 -7.17 4.99 -7.85
CA MET A 96 -6.87 4.39 -9.15
C MET A 96 -7.60 3.05 -9.31
N PRO A 97 -8.91 3.06 -9.62
CA PRO A 97 -9.73 1.85 -9.70
C PRO A 97 -9.21 0.79 -10.68
N ASN A 98 -8.54 1.22 -11.75
CA ASN A 98 -7.94 0.33 -12.75
C ASN A 98 -6.79 -0.53 -12.19
N LEU A 99 -6.10 -0.05 -11.16
CA LEU A 99 -4.98 -0.77 -10.52
C LEU A 99 -5.46 -1.75 -9.45
N ARG A 100 -6.70 -1.59 -8.95
CA ARG A 100 -7.33 -2.46 -7.95
C ARG A 100 -6.43 -2.73 -6.74
N ILE A 101 -5.73 -1.69 -6.26
CA ILE A 101 -4.74 -1.78 -5.19
C ILE A 101 -5.32 -2.43 -3.91
N PRO A 102 -6.54 -2.11 -3.44
CA PRO A 102 -7.09 -2.78 -2.26
C PRO A 102 -7.27 -4.29 -2.45
N HIS A 103 -7.68 -4.73 -3.65
CA HIS A 103 -7.80 -6.15 -3.96
C HIS A 103 -6.43 -6.84 -3.99
N PHE A 104 -5.43 -6.16 -4.58
CA PHE A 104 -4.06 -6.63 -4.63
C PHE A 104 -3.46 -6.78 -3.22
N LEU A 105 -3.52 -5.75 -2.37
CA LEU A 105 -3.02 -5.79 -0.99
C LEU A 105 -3.73 -6.87 -0.17
N ARG A 106 -5.05 -6.99 -0.30
CA ARG A 106 -5.83 -8.06 0.34
C ARG A 106 -5.34 -9.45 -0.06
N ASN A 107 -4.93 -9.66 -1.32
CA ASN A 107 -4.41 -10.95 -1.76
C ASN A 107 -3.01 -11.22 -1.23
N GLU A 108 -2.12 -10.23 -1.24
CA GLU A 108 -0.75 -10.38 -0.73
C GLU A 108 -0.67 -10.47 0.80
N GLY A 109 -1.64 -9.88 1.51
CA GLY A 109 -1.80 -9.99 2.96
C GLY A 109 -2.32 -11.33 3.46
N LYS A 110 -2.79 -12.23 2.58
CA LYS A 110 -3.26 -13.56 2.99
C LYS A 110 -2.11 -14.40 3.51
N GLY A 111 -2.27 -14.93 4.72
CA GLY A 111 -1.28 -15.80 5.35
C GLY A 111 0.01 -15.09 5.76
N VAL A 112 -0.05 -13.76 5.94
CA VAL A 112 1.03 -12.94 6.49
C VAL A 112 0.86 -12.86 8.01
N ASP A 113 1.97 -12.95 8.73
CA ASP A 113 2.00 -12.88 10.20
C ASP A 113 2.25 -11.44 10.69
N TYR A 114 3.04 -10.66 9.94
CA TYR A 114 3.40 -9.29 10.30
C TYR A 114 3.30 -8.34 9.10
N LEU A 115 2.82 -7.13 9.34
CA LEU A 115 2.85 -6.01 8.40
C LEU A 115 3.87 -4.97 8.87
N VAL A 116 4.76 -4.54 7.97
CA VAL A 116 5.73 -3.47 8.20
C VAL A 116 5.52 -2.39 7.15
N LEU A 117 5.27 -1.16 7.61
CA LEU A 117 4.97 -0.03 6.74
C LEU A 117 6.25 0.76 6.44
N TRP A 118 6.54 0.93 5.15
CA TRP A 118 7.72 1.60 4.60
C TRP A 118 7.31 2.81 3.73
N LEU A 119 6.32 3.56 4.20
CA LEU A 119 5.83 4.76 3.54
C LEU A 119 6.71 5.97 3.89
N ASP A 120 6.59 7.05 3.10
CA ASP A 120 7.40 8.24 3.33
C ASP A 120 7.06 8.82 4.72
N CYS A 121 8.08 9.23 5.49
CA CYS A 121 7.92 9.61 6.90
C CYS A 121 7.38 11.04 7.09
N ASP A 122 6.24 11.33 6.49
CA ASP A 122 5.50 12.58 6.63
C ASP A 122 4.00 12.32 6.90
N LYS A 123 3.22 13.39 7.05
CA LYS A 123 1.79 13.26 7.35
C LYS A 123 1.00 12.56 6.25
N GLU A 124 1.43 12.68 5.00
CA GLU A 124 0.77 12.06 3.86
C GLU A 124 1.03 10.56 3.87
N GLY A 125 2.28 10.15 4.06
CA GLY A 125 2.66 8.75 4.20
C GLY A 125 1.98 8.08 5.40
N GLU A 126 1.90 8.75 6.55
CA GLU A 126 1.15 8.26 7.71
C GLU A 126 -0.35 8.09 7.44
N ASN A 127 -0.98 8.94 6.61
CA ASN A 127 -2.37 8.70 6.21
C ASN A 127 -2.48 7.45 5.31
N ILE A 128 -1.56 7.27 4.37
CA ILE A 128 -1.55 6.10 3.49
C ILE A 128 -1.27 4.82 4.29
N CYS A 129 -0.51 4.89 5.41
CA CYS A 129 -0.32 3.78 6.34
C CYS A 129 -1.66 3.19 6.84
N PHE A 130 -2.66 4.03 7.07
CA PHE A 130 -4.00 3.58 7.49
C PHE A 130 -4.88 3.11 6.33
N GLU A 131 -4.50 3.39 5.09
CA GLU A 131 -5.20 2.93 3.88
C GLU A 131 -4.69 1.58 3.35
N ALA A 132 -3.42 1.24 3.66
CA ALA A 132 -2.73 0.04 3.21
C ALA A 132 -3.01 -1.19 4.09
#